data_AF-A0A2H6IQY2-F1
#
_entry.id   AF-A0A2H6IQY2-F1
#
_cell.length_a   1.000
_cell.length_b   1.000
_cell.length_c   1.000
_cell.angle_alpha   90.00
_cell.angle_beta   90.00
_cell.angle_gamma   90.00
#
_symmetry.space_group_name_H-M   'P 1'
#
loop_
_entity.id
_entity.type
_entity.pdbx_description
1 polymer ?
#
loop_
_entity_poly.entity_id
_entity_poly.type
_entity_poly.pdbx_seq_one_letter_code
_entity_poly.pdbx_strand_id
1 'polypeptide(L)'
;MPGEPKRLEHPKSVYLIGFIFKIITLTVMIAVIYQITFSPHGPAVLVPIQKKIAEGQKSAILDEVKKHEEYEKHRHFHNIVEYPQLPENMRPVCYICHSNYPHSKNKKVRALLNMHTQFFVCETCHIEPKKGMDVIYKWYNPYDPNPKGPFFGTSYDPETGNLIEVSDYFSKIAPYFVKGDKYESAIQIQDSALAQDYAKVKDQLTPEQRDNVKKKFHINIKPKGHECKVCHSKKSILEFKKLGFTPNRTVDIQQLNITGLVTKYEKFYIPNLFK
;
A
#
# COMPACT_ATOMS: atom_id res chain seq x y z
N MET A 1 -38.90 23.71 -77.65
CA MET A 1 -37.90 23.74 -76.58
C MET A 1 -37.22 22.38 -76.53
N PRO A 2 -35.89 22.30 -76.66
CA PRO A 2 -35.16 21.04 -76.64
C PRO A 2 -35.34 20.34 -75.29
N GLY A 3 -35.67 19.05 -75.34
CA GLY A 3 -36.06 18.25 -74.18
C GLY A 3 -34.98 18.21 -73.11
N GLU A 4 -35.41 18.30 -71.86
CA GLU A 4 -34.55 18.15 -70.69
C GLU A 4 -33.76 16.83 -70.78
N PRO A 5 -32.45 16.85 -70.46
CA PRO A 5 -31.64 15.64 -70.50
C PRO A 5 -32.22 14.59 -69.54
N LYS A 6 -32.67 13.45 -70.08
CA LYS A 6 -33.11 12.30 -69.29
C LYS A 6 -31.99 11.92 -68.32
N ARG A 7 -32.26 12.02 -67.01
CA ARG A 7 -31.38 11.43 -65.99
C ARG A 7 -31.27 9.94 -66.25
N LEU A 8 -30.10 9.50 -66.68
CA LEU A 8 -29.77 8.08 -66.74
C LEU A 8 -29.74 7.55 -65.29
N GLU A 9 -30.52 6.50 -65.02
CA GLU A 9 -30.44 5.82 -63.74
C GLU A 9 -29.02 5.25 -63.55
N HIS A 10 -28.33 5.68 -62.51
CA HIS A 10 -27.01 5.18 -62.21
C HIS A 10 -27.09 3.72 -61.71
N PRO A 11 -26.10 2.87 -62.01
CA PRO A 11 -26.05 1.51 -61.48
C PRO A 11 -26.11 1.51 -59.95
N LYS A 12 -26.82 0.55 -59.35
CA LYS A 12 -26.93 0.40 -57.88
C LYS A 12 -25.56 0.35 -57.17
N SER A 13 -24.52 -0.11 -57.86
CA SER A 13 -23.13 -0.11 -57.37
C SER A 13 -22.59 1.28 -57.07
N VAL A 14 -22.99 2.32 -57.83
CA VAL A 14 -22.54 3.70 -57.62
C VAL A 14 -23.07 4.25 -56.29
N TYR A 15 -24.33 3.94 -55.96
CA TYR A 15 -24.92 4.35 -54.68
C TYR A 15 -24.28 3.63 -53.49
N LEU A 16 -23.97 2.34 -53.64
CA LEU A 16 -23.28 1.56 -52.60
C LEU A 16 -21.86 2.09 -52.34
N ILE A 17 -21.09 2.38 -53.40
CA ILE A 17 -19.76 2.97 -53.29
C ILE A 17 -19.84 4.35 -52.63
N GLY A 18 -20.80 5.19 -53.04
CA GLY A 18 -21.02 6.51 -52.43
C GLY A 18 -21.38 6.42 -50.94
N PHE A 19 -22.14 5.41 -50.53
CA PHE A 19 -22.47 5.17 -49.13
C PHE A 19 -21.26 4.75 -48.31
N ILE A 20 -20.43 3.83 -48.83
CA ILE A 20 -19.17 3.40 -48.18
C ILE A 20 -18.23 4.60 -48.00
N PHE A 21 -18.07 5.43 -49.03
CA PHE A 21 -17.26 6.64 -48.94
C PHE A 21 -17.76 7.59 -47.84
N LYS A 22 -19.08 7.81 -47.76
CA LYS A 22 -19.67 8.64 -46.70
C LYS A 22 -19.37 8.09 -45.30
N ILE A 23 -19.45 6.78 -45.09
CA ILE A 23 -19.11 6.16 -43.81
C ILE A 23 -17.64 6.38 -43.47
N ILE A 24 -16.73 6.10 -44.40
CA ILE A 24 -15.29 6.26 -44.18
C ILE A 24 -14.97 7.73 -43.84
N THR A 25 -15.49 8.68 -44.61
CA THR A 25 -15.29 10.11 -44.35
C THR A 25 -15.81 10.51 -42.97
N LEU A 26 -16.99 10.03 -42.57
CA LEU A 26 -17.55 10.31 -41.25
C LEU A 26 -16.69 9.72 -40.13
N THR A 27 -16.23 8.47 -40.28
CA THR A 27 -15.36 7.82 -39.29
C THR A 27 -14.03 8.55 -39.13
N VAL A 28 -13.41 8.96 -40.24
CA VAL A 28 -12.16 9.75 -40.20
C VAL A 28 -12.40 11.11 -39.55
N MET A 29 -13.49 11.79 -39.88
CA MET A 29 -13.84 13.08 -39.28
C MET A 29 -14.05 12.94 -37.76
N ILE A 30 -14.76 11.91 -37.30
CA ILE A 30 -14.95 11.63 -35.87
C ILE A 30 -13.61 11.35 -35.19
N ALA A 31 -12.74 10.55 -35.81
CA ALA A 31 -11.42 10.24 -35.27
C ALA A 31 -10.54 11.49 -35.14
N VAL A 32 -10.53 12.36 -36.16
CA VAL A 32 -9.80 13.64 -36.12
C VAL A 32 -10.35 14.56 -35.05
N ILE A 33 -11.67 14.71 -34.95
CA ILE A 33 -12.31 15.52 -33.90
C ILE A 33 -11.90 14.97 -32.52
N TYR A 34 -12.06 13.67 -32.29
CA TYR A 34 -11.66 13.03 -31.03
C TYR A 34 -10.17 13.26 -30.72
N GLN A 35 -9.32 13.19 -31.75
CA GLN A 35 -7.89 13.39 -31.60
C GLN A 35 -7.51 14.83 -31.22
N ILE A 36 -8.25 15.82 -31.71
CA ILE A 36 -8.06 17.23 -31.36
C ILE A 36 -8.64 17.53 -29.98
N THR A 37 -9.81 16.98 -29.64
CA THR A 37 -10.56 17.38 -28.45
C THR A 37 -10.18 16.62 -27.19
N PHE A 38 -9.99 15.29 -27.27
CA PHE A 38 -9.89 14.41 -26.09
C PHE A 38 -8.66 13.48 -26.08
N SER A 39 -7.96 13.32 -27.21
CA SER A 39 -6.82 12.39 -27.26
C SER A 39 -5.61 12.89 -26.46
N PRO A 40 -4.92 12.01 -25.71
CA PRO A 40 -3.69 12.33 -24.99
C PRO A 40 -2.48 12.60 -25.91
N HIS A 41 -2.59 12.26 -27.21
CA HIS A 41 -1.54 12.48 -28.20
C HIS A 41 -1.81 13.70 -29.11
N GLY A 42 -2.90 14.43 -28.86
CA GLY A 42 -3.26 15.67 -29.56
C GLY A 42 -3.32 16.87 -28.61
N PRO A 43 -3.77 18.03 -29.09
CA PRO A 43 -3.83 19.27 -28.31
C PRO A 43 -4.84 19.23 -27.14
N ALA A 44 -5.67 18.19 -27.04
CA ALA A 44 -6.52 17.90 -25.87
C ALA A 44 -7.39 19.10 -25.42
N VAL A 45 -7.91 19.85 -26.39
CA VAL A 45 -8.49 21.20 -26.17
C VAL A 45 -9.66 21.18 -25.19
N LEU A 46 -10.43 20.10 -25.12
CA LEU A 46 -11.62 19.97 -24.26
C LEU A 46 -11.37 19.19 -22.97
N VAL A 47 -10.18 18.60 -22.77
CA VAL A 47 -9.84 17.87 -21.54
C VAL A 47 -9.89 18.76 -20.28
N PRO A 48 -9.44 20.03 -20.29
CA PRO A 48 -9.58 20.91 -19.13
C PRO A 48 -11.04 21.18 -18.75
N ILE A 49 -11.91 21.31 -19.75
CA ILE A 49 -13.36 21.53 -19.54
C ILE A 49 -14.01 20.25 -19.02
N GLN A 50 -13.65 19.08 -19.56
CA GLN A 50 -14.13 17.80 -19.08
C GLN A 50 -13.71 17.54 -17.63
N LYS A 51 -12.46 17.88 -17.26
CA LYS A 51 -11.99 17.81 -15.86
C LYS A 51 -12.78 18.75 -14.97
N LYS A 52 -13.02 19.99 -15.40
CA LYS A 52 -13.79 20.99 -14.64
C LYS A 52 -15.25 20.58 -14.43
N ILE A 53 -15.86 19.94 -15.42
CA ILE A 53 -17.22 19.37 -15.30
C ILE A 53 -17.22 18.15 -14.36
N ALA A 54 -16.23 17.26 -14.48
CA ALA A 54 -16.08 16.11 -13.59
C ALA A 54 -15.79 16.53 -12.13
N GLU A 55 -15.04 17.61 -11.92
CA GLU A 55 -14.82 18.23 -10.62
C GLU A 55 -16.10 18.87 -10.07
N GLY A 56 -16.91 19.51 -10.92
CA GLY A 56 -18.24 20.02 -10.55
C GLY A 56 -19.28 18.93 -10.26
N GLN A 57 -19.05 17.70 -10.74
CA GLN A 57 -19.89 16.53 -10.49
C GLN A 57 -19.42 15.67 -9.30
N LYS A 58 -18.30 16.01 -8.65
CA LYS A 58 -17.91 15.35 -7.40
C LYS A 58 -18.89 15.77 -6.32
N SER A 59 -19.79 14.85 -5.97
CA SER A 59 -20.71 15.03 -4.86
C SER A 59 -19.91 15.16 -3.57
N ALA A 60 -20.02 16.30 -2.90
CA ALA A 60 -19.45 16.50 -1.57
C ALA A 60 -19.91 15.39 -0.60
N ILE A 61 -21.13 14.88 -0.78
CA ILE A 61 -21.68 13.75 0.00
C ILE A 61 -20.93 12.44 -0.31
N LEU A 62 -20.59 12.15 -1.57
CA LEU A 62 -19.82 10.94 -1.89
C LEU A 62 -18.38 11.04 -1.40
N ASP A 63 -17.77 12.21 -1.47
CA ASP A 63 -16.44 12.45 -0.90
C ASP A 63 -16.47 12.35 0.64
N GLU A 64 -17.53 12.84 1.28
CA GLU A 64 -17.74 12.72 2.72
C GLU A 64 -18.05 11.28 3.15
N VAL A 65 -18.85 10.53 2.39
CA VAL A 65 -19.08 9.09 2.61
C VAL A 65 -17.81 8.30 2.46
N LYS A 66 -16.98 8.59 1.45
CA LYS A 66 -15.69 7.92 1.26
C LYS A 66 -14.72 8.25 2.39
N LYS A 67 -14.65 9.52 2.81
CA LYS A 67 -13.90 9.91 4.01
C LYS A 67 -14.43 9.21 5.24
N HIS A 68 -15.75 9.12 5.41
CA HIS A 68 -16.36 8.45 6.56
C HIS A 68 -16.12 6.94 6.53
N GLU A 69 -16.13 6.29 5.37
CA GLU A 69 -15.72 4.89 5.22
C GLU A 69 -14.25 4.68 5.56
N GLU A 70 -13.36 5.59 5.15
CA GLU A 70 -11.97 5.59 5.57
C GLU A 70 -11.87 5.80 7.08
N TYR A 71 -12.57 6.79 7.65
CA TYR A 71 -12.64 7.00 9.10
C TYR A 71 -13.19 5.79 9.85
N GLU A 72 -14.24 5.13 9.39
CA GLU A 72 -14.79 3.91 10.00
C GLU A 72 -13.84 2.72 9.87
N LYS A 73 -13.11 2.62 8.74
CA LYS A 73 -11.97 1.70 8.63
C LYS A 73 -10.93 2.03 9.70
N HIS A 74 -10.64 3.31 9.96
CA HIS A 74 -9.63 3.77 10.91
C HIS A 74 -10.07 3.83 12.40
N ARG A 75 -11.37 3.99 12.69
CA ARG A 75 -11.96 4.20 14.03
C ARG A 75 -11.85 2.99 14.95
N HIS A 76 -11.59 1.81 14.38
CA HIS A 76 -11.43 0.57 15.14
C HIS A 76 -9.97 0.17 15.37
N PHE A 77 -9.02 1.09 15.17
CA PHE A 77 -7.61 0.81 15.34
C PHE A 77 -7.04 1.64 16.49
N HIS A 78 -6.61 0.93 17.54
CA HIS A 78 -5.91 1.49 18.68
C HIS A 78 -4.51 1.94 18.24
N ASN A 79 -4.42 3.12 17.65
CA ASN A 79 -3.15 3.80 17.56
C ASN A 79 -2.79 4.28 18.98
N ILE A 80 -1.62 3.90 19.48
CA ILE A 80 -1.17 4.36 20.81
C ILE A 80 -0.77 5.86 20.75
N VAL A 81 -0.37 6.34 19.56
CA VAL A 81 -0.01 7.75 19.29
C VAL A 81 -0.43 8.14 17.86
N GLU A 82 -0.60 9.44 17.59
CA GLU A 82 -0.61 9.95 16.22
C GLU A 82 0.77 9.72 15.59
N TYR A 83 0.84 8.81 14.61
CA TYR A 83 2.10 8.45 13.99
C TYR A 83 2.40 9.38 12.80
N PRO A 84 3.55 10.06 12.77
CA PRO A 84 3.87 10.97 11.69
C PRO A 84 3.99 10.21 10.37
N GLN A 85 3.44 10.78 9.30
CA GLN A 85 3.44 10.18 7.97
C GLN A 85 4.76 10.49 7.26
N LEU A 86 5.44 9.45 6.78
CA LEU A 86 6.62 9.63 5.93
C LEU A 86 6.23 10.28 4.59
N PRO A 87 7.09 11.14 4.02
CA PRO A 87 7.02 11.58 2.63
C PRO A 87 6.92 10.38 1.68
N GLU A 88 6.16 10.53 0.60
CA GLU A 88 5.85 9.41 -0.31
C GLU A 88 7.10 8.75 -0.93
N ASN A 89 8.15 9.53 -1.18
CA ASN A 89 9.44 9.07 -1.71
C ASN A 89 10.31 8.34 -0.67
N MET A 90 9.95 8.38 0.61
CA MET A 90 10.66 7.70 1.70
C MET A 90 9.86 6.51 2.24
N ARG A 91 8.66 6.26 1.71
CA ARG A 91 7.84 5.13 2.13
C ARG A 91 8.39 3.84 1.51
N PRO A 92 8.52 2.76 2.30
CA PRO A 92 8.79 1.43 1.76
C PRO A 92 7.74 1.02 0.74
N VAL A 93 8.14 0.19 -0.24
CA VAL A 93 7.29 -0.25 -1.36
C VAL A 93 5.95 -0.81 -0.91
N CYS A 94 5.94 -1.50 0.25
CA CYS A 94 4.74 -2.08 0.82
C CYS A 94 3.61 -1.06 0.99
N TYR A 95 3.89 0.15 1.48
CA TYR A 95 2.87 1.16 1.77
C TYR A 95 2.22 1.74 0.51
N ILE A 96 2.96 1.76 -0.62
CA ILE A 96 2.46 2.26 -1.91
C ILE A 96 1.26 1.43 -2.36
N CYS A 97 1.31 0.11 -2.17
CA CYS A 97 0.25 -0.80 -2.61
C CYS A 97 -0.69 -1.28 -1.48
N HIS A 98 -0.21 -1.35 -0.23
CA HIS A 98 -0.95 -1.99 0.88
C HIS A 98 -1.46 -1.03 1.96
N SER A 99 -1.22 0.28 1.84
CA SER A 99 -1.62 1.33 2.81
C SER A 99 -1.01 1.15 4.21
N ASN A 100 -1.37 2.04 5.13
CA ASN A 100 -0.97 1.97 6.55
C ASN A 100 -1.67 0.84 7.33
N TYR A 101 -2.75 0.26 6.78
CA TYR A 101 -3.56 -0.76 7.43
C TYR A 101 -3.68 -2.03 6.56
N PRO A 102 -2.55 -2.71 6.27
CA PRO A 102 -2.50 -3.83 5.33
C PRO A 102 -3.31 -5.05 5.80
N HIS A 103 -3.62 -5.15 7.09
CA HIS A 103 -4.37 -6.26 7.66
C HIS A 103 -5.85 -5.89 7.83
N SER A 104 -6.68 -6.26 6.86
CA SER A 104 -8.13 -5.97 6.89
C SER A 104 -9.02 -7.21 6.88
N LYS A 105 -8.50 -8.34 6.36
CA LYS A 105 -9.28 -9.56 6.09
C LYS A 105 -9.72 -10.29 7.36
N ASN A 106 -8.81 -10.48 8.32
CA ASN A 106 -9.11 -11.24 9.54
C ASN A 106 -9.50 -10.28 10.68
N LYS A 107 -10.82 -10.17 10.93
CA LYS A 107 -11.39 -9.28 11.97
C LYS A 107 -10.86 -9.58 13.37
N LYS A 108 -10.48 -10.83 13.67
CA LYS A 108 -10.02 -11.25 15.00
C LYS A 108 -8.68 -10.63 15.39
N VAL A 109 -7.79 -10.43 14.41
CA VAL A 109 -6.40 -10.02 14.67
C VAL A 109 -5.99 -8.74 13.94
N ARG A 110 -6.84 -8.20 13.05
CA ARG A 110 -6.51 -7.01 12.24
C ARG A 110 -5.98 -5.82 13.06
N ALA A 111 -6.61 -5.52 14.20
CA ALA A 111 -6.21 -4.39 15.01
C ALA A 111 -4.84 -4.61 15.63
N LEU A 112 -4.59 -5.82 16.16
CA LEU A 112 -3.28 -6.20 16.68
C LEU A 112 -2.21 -6.13 15.59
N LEU A 113 -2.45 -6.74 14.42
CA LEU A 113 -1.46 -6.77 13.35
C LEU A 113 -1.18 -5.38 12.76
N ASN A 114 -2.19 -4.53 12.58
CA ASN A 114 -1.96 -3.16 12.13
C ASN A 114 -1.22 -2.33 13.18
N MET A 115 -1.46 -2.58 14.47
CA MET A 115 -0.74 -1.91 15.56
C MET A 115 0.78 -2.23 15.53
N HIS A 116 1.18 -3.43 15.09
CA HIS A 116 2.59 -3.79 14.95
C HIS A 116 3.35 -2.90 13.95
N THR A 117 2.65 -2.29 12.98
CA THR A 117 3.28 -1.38 12.01
C THR A 117 3.86 -0.12 12.66
N GLN A 118 3.51 0.17 13.92
CA GLN A 118 4.08 1.26 14.72
C GLN A 118 5.50 0.94 15.24
N PHE A 119 5.85 -0.34 15.37
CA PHE A 119 7.16 -0.77 15.88
C PHE A 119 8.03 -1.44 14.81
N PHE A 120 7.41 -1.98 13.76
CA PHE A 120 8.05 -2.86 12.81
C PHE A 120 7.83 -2.37 11.38
N VAL A 121 8.83 -2.57 10.51
CA VAL A 121 8.61 -2.56 9.06
C VAL A 121 7.90 -3.85 8.63
N CYS A 122 7.26 -3.84 7.47
CA CYS A 122 6.46 -4.98 6.97
C CYS A 122 7.30 -6.27 6.86
N GLU A 123 8.54 -6.11 6.42
CA GLU A 123 9.51 -7.17 6.23
C GLU A 123 9.83 -7.87 7.54
N THR A 124 9.78 -7.21 8.71
CA THR A 124 10.04 -7.88 9.99
C THR A 124 9.13 -9.08 10.23
N CYS A 125 7.87 -9.00 9.82
CA CYS A 125 6.93 -10.11 9.94
C CYS A 125 6.97 -11.02 8.69
N HIS A 126 7.17 -10.45 7.52
CA HIS A 126 7.01 -11.11 6.23
C HIS A 126 8.32 -11.53 5.55
N ILE A 127 9.46 -11.43 6.22
CA ILE A 127 10.76 -11.81 5.65
C ILE A 127 10.80 -13.30 5.30
N GLU A 128 11.27 -13.60 4.09
CA GLU A 128 11.69 -14.93 3.67
C GLU A 128 13.22 -14.98 3.69
N PRO A 129 13.84 -15.86 4.50
CA PRO A 129 15.29 -15.94 4.59
C PRO A 129 15.94 -16.30 3.24
N LYS A 130 17.05 -15.63 2.90
CA LYS A 130 17.89 -16.02 1.76
C LYS A 130 18.69 -17.28 2.12
N LYS A 131 18.86 -18.20 1.17
CA LYS A 131 19.65 -19.42 1.39
C LYS A 131 21.10 -19.06 1.73
N GLY A 132 21.57 -19.55 2.88
CA GLY A 132 22.94 -19.32 3.36
C GLY A 132 23.20 -17.91 3.90
N MET A 133 22.15 -17.18 4.28
CA MET A 133 22.25 -15.91 4.99
C MET A 133 21.40 -15.95 6.26
N ASP A 134 21.95 -15.44 7.35
CA ASP A 134 21.20 -15.27 8.59
C ASP A 134 20.39 -13.97 8.53
N VAL A 135 19.37 -13.87 9.37
CA VAL A 135 18.56 -12.64 9.52
C VAL A 135 18.73 -12.13 10.94
N ILE A 136 19.12 -10.87 11.07
CA ILE A 136 19.15 -10.15 12.33
C ILE A 136 18.20 -8.97 12.29
N TYR A 137 17.85 -8.43 13.45
CA TYR A 137 16.94 -7.30 13.58
C TYR A 137 17.66 -6.11 14.19
N LYS A 138 17.50 -4.93 13.58
CA LYS A 138 18.09 -3.66 14.01
C LYS A 138 17.08 -2.53 13.85
N TRP A 139 17.36 -1.39 14.47
CA TRP A 139 16.59 -0.17 14.25
C TRP A 139 16.93 0.44 12.90
N TYR A 140 15.89 0.79 12.15
CA TYR A 140 15.96 1.48 10.87
C TYR A 140 15.19 2.80 10.99
N ASN A 141 15.80 3.88 10.53
CA ASN A 141 15.16 5.18 10.40
C ASN A 141 15.40 5.71 8.97
N PRO A 142 14.35 6.17 8.26
CA PRO A 142 14.50 6.73 6.91
C PRO A 142 15.28 8.06 6.86
N TYR A 143 15.37 8.79 7.97
CA TYR A 143 16.07 10.07 8.07
C TYR A 143 17.47 9.96 8.67
N ASP A 144 17.71 8.93 9.48
CA ASP A 144 18.98 8.72 10.17
C ASP A 144 19.54 7.31 9.87
N PRO A 145 20.68 7.20 9.18
CA PRO A 145 21.28 5.90 8.90
C PRO A 145 21.79 5.17 10.16
N ASN A 146 21.99 5.88 11.28
CA ASN A 146 22.49 5.33 12.54
C ASN A 146 21.63 5.81 13.72
N PRO A 147 20.34 5.44 13.75
CA PRO A 147 19.43 5.95 14.75
C PRO A 147 19.87 5.50 16.15
N LYS A 148 19.71 6.38 17.14
CA LYS A 148 20.05 6.12 18.54
C LYS A 148 18.81 6.27 19.40
N GLY A 149 18.68 5.36 20.37
CA GLY A 149 17.58 5.37 21.31
C GLY A 149 17.65 6.53 22.31
N PRO A 150 16.64 6.65 23.19
CA PRO A 150 15.57 5.67 23.41
C PRO A 150 14.58 5.61 22.23
N PHE A 151 14.15 4.40 21.89
CA PHE A 151 13.18 4.19 20.81
C PHE A 151 11.79 3.98 21.37
N PHE A 152 10.78 4.37 20.60
CA PHE A 152 9.40 4.20 21.02
C PHE A 152 9.09 2.73 21.31
N GLY A 153 8.47 2.46 22.47
CA GLY A 153 8.01 1.12 22.84
C GLY A 153 9.01 0.24 23.60
N THR A 154 10.24 0.70 23.85
CA THR A 154 11.29 -0.10 24.53
C THR A 154 11.19 -0.09 26.06
N SER A 155 10.52 0.91 26.62
CA SER A 155 10.51 1.21 28.05
C SER A 155 9.16 1.76 28.50
N TYR A 156 8.85 1.57 29.79
CA TYR A 156 7.73 2.23 30.45
C TYR A 156 8.21 3.42 31.29
N ASP A 157 7.38 4.43 31.36
CA ASP A 157 7.48 5.51 32.33
C ASP A 157 7.15 4.94 33.74
N PRO A 158 8.04 5.11 34.73
CA PRO A 158 7.86 4.51 36.04
C PRO A 158 6.74 5.16 36.87
N GLU A 159 6.35 6.41 36.58
CA GLU A 159 5.30 7.13 37.30
C GLU A 159 3.92 6.78 36.76
N THR A 160 3.79 6.70 35.43
CA THR A 160 2.48 6.50 34.77
C THR A 160 2.23 5.05 34.37
N GLY A 161 3.28 4.23 34.23
CA GLY A 161 3.19 2.87 33.68
C GLY A 161 2.95 2.83 32.16
N ASN A 162 2.85 3.99 31.49
CA ASN A 162 2.68 4.08 30.04
C ASN A 162 4.01 3.88 29.32
N LEU A 163 3.98 3.73 28.00
CA LEU A 163 5.22 3.77 27.20
C LEU A 163 5.84 5.16 27.29
N ILE A 164 7.18 5.21 27.42
CA ILE A 164 7.91 6.48 27.40
C ILE A 164 7.69 7.18 26.06
N GLU A 165 7.33 8.47 26.12
CA GLU A 165 7.30 9.34 24.95
C GLU A 165 8.73 9.61 24.46
N VAL A 166 8.91 9.58 23.15
CA VAL A 166 10.21 9.82 22.51
C VAL A 166 10.03 10.82 21.38
N SER A 167 11.10 11.49 20.96
CA SER A 167 11.04 12.34 19.76
C SER A 167 11.04 11.54 18.46
N ASP A 168 11.67 10.36 18.47
CA ASP A 168 11.81 9.50 17.29
C ASP A 168 10.72 8.43 17.21
N TYR A 169 9.64 8.78 16.50
CA TYR A 169 8.60 7.86 16.07
C TYR A 169 8.81 7.35 14.64
N PHE A 170 9.97 7.55 14.01
CA PHE A 170 10.22 7.01 12.66
C PHE A 170 11.06 5.73 12.71
N SER A 171 11.86 5.57 13.76
CA SER A 171 12.63 4.37 13.99
C SER A 171 11.74 3.14 14.18
N LYS A 172 11.94 2.14 13.32
CA LYS A 172 11.25 0.84 13.36
C LYS A 172 12.26 -0.29 13.36
N ILE A 173 11.90 -1.41 13.96
CA ILE A 173 12.69 -2.63 13.92
C ILE A 173 12.54 -3.24 12.52
N ALA A 174 13.68 -3.50 11.88
CA ALA A 174 13.79 -4.01 10.52
C ALA A 174 14.77 -5.20 10.42
N PRO A 175 14.52 -6.14 9.47
CA PRO A 175 15.43 -7.24 9.22
C PRO A 175 16.61 -6.82 8.35
N TYR A 176 17.76 -7.44 8.61
CA TYR A 176 18.97 -7.33 7.81
C TYR A 176 19.49 -8.74 7.51
N PHE A 177 19.84 -9.00 6.25
CA PHE A 177 20.54 -10.22 5.87
C PHE A 177 22.02 -10.12 6.24
N VAL A 178 22.56 -11.21 6.77
CA VAL A 178 23.95 -11.28 7.22
C VAL A 178 24.68 -12.41 6.50
N LYS A 179 25.87 -12.10 5.99
CA LYS A 179 26.81 -13.08 5.44
C LYS A 179 28.24 -12.67 5.82
N GLY A 180 28.80 -13.35 6.82
CA GLY A 180 30.03 -12.90 7.48
C GLY A 180 29.82 -11.53 8.13
N ASP A 181 30.72 -10.58 7.89
CA ASP A 181 30.66 -9.24 8.50
C ASP A 181 29.81 -8.23 7.71
N LYS A 182 29.19 -8.64 6.60
CA LYS A 182 28.38 -7.74 5.76
C LYS A 182 26.91 -7.81 6.14
N TYR A 183 26.30 -6.62 6.27
CA TYR A 183 24.88 -6.42 6.49
C TYR A 183 24.23 -5.85 5.23
N GLU A 184 23.13 -6.45 4.80
CA GLU A 184 22.30 -5.95 3.71
C GLU A 184 20.90 -5.67 4.28
N SER A 185 20.36 -4.47 4.05
CA SER A 185 18.98 -4.17 4.42
C SER A 185 18.03 -5.11 3.69
N ALA A 186 17.09 -5.73 4.41
CA ALA A 186 16.04 -6.50 3.78
C ALA A 186 14.82 -5.63 3.39
N ILE A 187 14.83 -4.33 3.72
CA ILE A 187 13.74 -3.41 3.40
C ILE A 187 13.79 -3.05 1.92
N GLN A 188 12.64 -3.12 1.24
CA GLN A 188 12.54 -2.79 -0.17
C GLN A 188 12.14 -1.31 -0.37
N ILE A 189 13.14 -0.42 -0.38
CA ILE A 189 12.93 1.03 -0.62
C ILE A 189 13.40 1.43 -2.02
N GLN A 190 14.45 0.78 -2.52
CA GLN A 190 15.06 1.06 -3.82
C GLN A 190 14.07 0.94 -4.99
N ASP A 191 13.06 0.10 -4.84
CA ASP A 191 12.05 -0.13 -5.87
C ASP A 191 10.84 0.82 -5.74
N SER A 192 10.91 1.84 -4.87
CA SER A 192 9.79 2.79 -4.63
C SER A 192 9.35 3.50 -5.90
N ALA A 193 10.28 4.00 -6.73
CA ALA A 193 9.96 4.65 -7.99
C ALA A 193 9.24 3.69 -8.98
N LEU A 194 9.73 2.45 -9.09
CA LEU A 194 9.10 1.41 -9.91
C LEU A 194 7.72 1.02 -9.37
N ALA A 195 7.56 0.94 -8.05
CA ALA A 195 6.28 0.64 -7.41
C ALA A 195 5.26 1.76 -7.59
N GLN A 196 5.69 3.02 -7.54
CA GLN A 196 4.85 4.18 -7.85
C GLN A 196 4.39 4.16 -9.31
N ASP A 197 5.29 3.88 -10.24
CA ASP A 197 4.95 3.75 -11.66
C ASP A 197 3.97 2.59 -11.90
N TYR A 198 4.25 1.43 -11.32
CA TYR A 198 3.36 0.27 -11.36
C TYR A 198 1.97 0.61 -10.80
N ALA A 199 1.88 1.34 -9.68
CA ALA A 199 0.61 1.74 -9.09
C ALA A 199 -0.26 2.60 -10.01
N LYS A 200 0.35 3.38 -10.92
CA LYS A 200 -0.35 4.23 -11.91
C LYS A 200 -0.89 3.42 -13.10
N VAL A 201 -0.17 2.38 -13.52
CA VAL A 201 -0.47 1.63 -14.76
C VAL A 201 -1.09 0.25 -14.52
N LYS A 202 -1.14 -0.24 -13.28
CA LYS A 202 -1.58 -1.60 -12.93
C LYS A 202 -2.94 -2.00 -13.51
N ASP A 203 -3.88 -1.07 -13.67
CA ASP A 203 -5.24 -1.36 -14.14
C ASP A 203 -5.31 -1.52 -15.67
N GLN A 204 -4.25 -1.14 -16.38
CA GLN A 204 -4.08 -1.33 -17.82
C GLN A 204 -3.37 -2.66 -18.16
N LEU A 205 -2.82 -3.35 -17.15
CA LEU A 205 -2.06 -4.57 -17.33
C LEU A 205 -2.96 -5.81 -17.24
N THR A 206 -2.63 -6.84 -18.03
CA THR A 206 -3.24 -8.16 -17.91
C THR A 206 -2.95 -8.79 -16.55
N PRO A 207 -3.75 -9.76 -16.07
CA PRO A 207 -3.48 -10.49 -14.83
C PRO A 207 -2.06 -11.08 -14.76
N GLU A 208 -1.56 -11.64 -15.86
CA GLU A 208 -0.22 -12.24 -15.93
C GLU A 208 0.90 -11.19 -15.84
N GLN A 209 0.76 -10.07 -16.56
CA GLN A 209 1.70 -8.95 -16.46
C GLN A 209 1.76 -8.39 -15.03
N ARG A 210 0.60 -8.24 -14.37
CA ARG A 210 0.54 -7.80 -12.97
C ARG A 210 1.28 -8.77 -12.05
N ASP A 211 1.08 -10.08 -12.22
CA ASP A 211 1.74 -11.09 -11.41
C ASP A 211 3.27 -11.04 -11.57
N ASN A 212 3.75 -10.93 -12.81
CA ASN A 212 5.17 -10.83 -13.11
C ASN A 212 5.84 -9.59 -12.51
N VAL A 213 5.16 -8.44 -12.53
CA VAL A 213 5.69 -7.23 -11.88
C VAL A 213 5.64 -7.35 -10.36
N LYS A 214 4.53 -7.86 -9.80
CA LYS A 214 4.40 -8.08 -8.34
C LYS A 214 5.49 -8.97 -7.79
N LYS A 215 5.93 -10.00 -8.52
CA LYS A 215 7.04 -10.88 -8.08
C LYS A 215 8.31 -10.10 -7.78
N LYS A 216 8.58 -9.00 -8.48
CA LYS A 216 9.75 -8.15 -8.24
C LYS A 216 9.68 -7.44 -6.88
N PHE A 217 8.49 -7.01 -6.46
CA PHE A 217 8.26 -6.34 -5.17
C PHE A 217 8.05 -7.31 -3.99
N HIS A 218 8.08 -8.62 -4.24
CA HIS A 218 7.92 -9.62 -3.17
C HIS A 218 9.12 -10.58 -3.11
N ILE A 219 10.26 -10.17 -3.69
CA ILE A 219 11.51 -10.92 -3.58
C ILE A 219 11.90 -10.98 -2.10
N ASN A 220 12.02 -12.21 -1.56
CA ASN A 220 12.27 -12.47 -0.15
C ASN A 220 11.11 -12.05 0.80
N ILE A 221 9.88 -11.98 0.30
CA ILE A 221 8.69 -11.68 1.11
C ILE A 221 7.75 -12.88 1.06
N LYS A 222 7.49 -13.50 2.23
CA LYS A 222 6.51 -14.56 2.35
C LYS A 222 5.09 -14.01 2.49
N PRO A 223 4.08 -14.70 1.92
CA PRO A 223 2.69 -14.22 1.94
C PRO A 223 2.08 -14.17 3.34
N LYS A 224 2.52 -15.07 4.24
CA LYS A 224 2.06 -15.14 5.62
C LYS A 224 3.16 -14.69 6.56
N GLY A 225 2.85 -13.72 7.43
CA GLY A 225 3.80 -13.27 8.45
C GLY A 225 4.15 -14.37 9.47
N HIS A 226 5.20 -14.14 10.24
CA HIS A 226 5.58 -15.00 11.36
C HIS A 226 4.43 -15.22 12.34
N GLU A 227 4.39 -16.41 12.96
CA GLU A 227 3.46 -16.68 14.07
C GLU A 227 3.84 -15.86 15.31
N CYS A 228 2.86 -15.52 16.16
CA CYS A 228 3.08 -14.68 17.34
C CYS A 228 4.22 -15.19 18.24
N LYS A 229 4.31 -16.52 18.45
CA LYS A 229 5.33 -17.17 19.30
C LYS A 229 6.77 -16.97 18.83
N VAL A 230 6.96 -16.65 17.55
CA VAL A 230 8.28 -16.39 16.98
C VAL A 230 8.89 -15.11 17.55
N CYS A 231 8.06 -14.11 17.85
CA CYS A 231 8.49 -12.83 18.45
C CYS A 231 8.17 -12.74 19.96
N HIS A 232 7.07 -13.36 20.39
CA HIS A 232 6.57 -13.32 21.77
C HIS A 232 6.89 -14.61 22.52
N SER A 233 8.18 -14.94 22.61
CA SER A 233 8.65 -16.05 23.44
C SER A 233 10.04 -15.76 24.00
N LYS A 234 10.48 -16.57 24.98
CA LYS A 234 11.83 -16.51 25.51
C LYS A 234 12.91 -16.78 24.46
N LYS A 235 12.58 -17.51 23.38
CA LYS A 235 13.45 -17.80 22.24
C LYS A 235 13.09 -16.92 21.03
N SER A 236 12.71 -15.67 21.29
CA SER A 236 12.31 -14.73 20.25
C SER A 236 13.40 -14.54 19.21
N ILE A 237 13.00 -14.36 17.94
CA ILE A 237 13.90 -13.88 16.88
C ILE A 237 14.34 -12.43 17.11
N LEU A 238 13.60 -11.68 17.93
CA LEU A 238 13.92 -10.33 18.32
C LEU A 238 14.76 -10.38 19.59
N GLU A 239 16.05 -10.04 19.46
CA GLU A 239 16.95 -9.92 20.59
C GLU A 239 16.67 -8.64 21.39
N PHE A 240 15.57 -8.63 22.16
CA PHE A 240 15.04 -7.44 22.85
C PHE A 240 16.09 -6.64 23.62
N LYS A 241 16.99 -7.31 24.33
CA LYS A 241 18.09 -6.65 25.06
C LYS A 241 19.02 -5.89 24.11
N LYS A 242 19.39 -6.47 22.96
CA LYS A 242 20.22 -5.80 21.95
C LYS A 242 19.47 -4.65 21.26
N LEU A 243 18.15 -4.76 21.16
CA LEU A 243 17.27 -3.71 20.65
C LEU A 243 16.98 -2.60 21.68
N GLY A 244 17.55 -2.67 22.89
CA GLY A 244 17.41 -1.61 23.90
C GLY A 244 16.15 -1.69 24.75
N PHE A 245 15.42 -2.82 24.73
CA PHE A 245 14.25 -3.02 25.59
C PHE A 245 14.67 -3.22 27.04
N THR A 246 13.95 -2.55 27.94
CA THR A 246 14.12 -2.76 29.40
C THR A 246 13.74 -4.19 29.80
N PRO A 247 14.28 -4.71 30.92
CA PRO A 247 13.95 -6.05 31.41
C PRO A 247 12.45 -6.27 31.62
N ASN A 248 11.77 -5.31 32.27
CA ASN A 248 10.32 -5.40 32.52
C ASN A 248 9.53 -5.43 31.21
N ARG A 249 9.84 -4.54 30.27
CA ARG A 249 9.20 -4.53 28.94
C ARG A 249 9.44 -5.83 28.17
N THR A 250 10.65 -6.37 28.26
CA THR A 250 11.00 -7.66 27.61
C THR A 250 10.14 -8.80 28.16
N VAL A 251 10.00 -8.89 29.49
CA VAL A 251 9.17 -9.91 30.15
C VAL A 251 7.73 -9.77 29.70
N ASP A 252 7.17 -8.56 29.72
CA ASP A 252 5.79 -8.31 29.31
C ASP A 252 5.54 -8.76 27.89
N ILE A 253 6.41 -8.35 26.94
CA ILE A 253 6.27 -8.72 25.53
C ILE A 253 6.37 -10.23 25.35
N GLN A 254 7.27 -10.91 26.05
CA GLN A 254 7.46 -12.37 25.94
C GLN A 254 6.35 -13.18 26.60
N GLN A 255 5.66 -12.61 27.59
CA GLN A 255 4.65 -13.31 28.41
C GLN A 255 3.23 -12.79 28.18
N LEU A 256 3.01 -12.09 27.07
CA LEU A 256 1.71 -11.53 26.71
C LEU A 256 0.59 -12.59 26.67
N ASN A 257 -0.37 -12.49 27.59
CA ASN A 257 -1.56 -13.35 27.66
C ASN A 257 -2.43 -13.31 26.39
N ILE A 258 -2.39 -12.19 25.65
CA ILE A 258 -3.15 -12.03 24.41
C ILE A 258 -2.75 -13.07 23.34
N THR A 259 -1.50 -13.55 23.36
CA THR A 259 -1.03 -14.59 22.44
C THR A 259 -1.82 -15.89 22.63
N GLY A 260 -2.03 -16.30 23.88
CA GLY A 260 -2.85 -17.45 24.24
C GLY A 260 -4.32 -17.24 23.91
N LEU A 261 -4.87 -16.05 24.20
CA LEU A 261 -6.27 -15.73 23.91
C LEU A 261 -6.58 -15.82 22.41
N VAL A 262 -5.72 -15.22 21.57
CA VAL A 262 -5.92 -15.19 20.11
C VAL A 262 -5.68 -16.55 19.46
N THR A 263 -4.77 -17.37 20.00
CA THR A 263 -4.43 -18.67 19.42
C THR A 263 -5.33 -19.81 19.88
N LYS A 264 -5.81 -19.78 21.14
CA LYS A 264 -6.56 -20.90 21.75
C LYS A 264 -8.08 -20.79 21.62
N TYR A 265 -8.63 -19.59 21.54
CA TYR A 265 -10.09 -19.39 21.56
C TYR A 265 -10.61 -18.87 20.24
N GLU A 266 -11.60 -19.52 19.64
CA GLU A 266 -12.24 -19.03 18.40
C GLU A 266 -13.06 -17.75 18.64
N LYS A 267 -13.80 -17.70 19.76
CA LYS A 267 -14.53 -16.54 20.24
C LYS A 267 -14.03 -16.20 21.64
N PHE A 268 -13.61 -14.96 21.85
CA PHE A 268 -13.31 -14.43 23.17
C PHE A 268 -14.01 -13.08 23.30
N TYR A 269 -14.58 -12.83 24.47
CA TYR A 269 -15.29 -11.59 24.77
C TYR A 269 -14.33 -10.71 25.56
N ILE A 270 -14.05 -9.52 25.03
CA ILE A 270 -13.36 -8.48 25.81
C ILE A 270 -14.44 -7.91 26.75
N PRO A 271 -14.32 -8.04 28.09
CA PRO A 271 -15.26 -7.40 28.99
C PRO A 271 -15.26 -5.89 28.68
N ASN A 272 -16.40 -5.20 28.89
CA ASN A 272 -16.58 -3.77 28.58
C ASN A 272 -15.55 -2.89 29.32
N LEU A 273 -14.33 -2.82 28.78
CA LEU A 273 -13.18 -2.09 29.32
C LEU A 273 -13.11 -0.66 28.78
N PHE A 274 -13.94 -0.34 27.78
CA PHE A 274 -14.08 1.00 27.22
C PHE A 274 -15.58 1.33 27.17
N LYS A 275 -16.06 2.03 28.19
CA LYS A 275 -17.30 2.81 28.15
C LYS A 275 -16.95 4.27 27.99
#